data_AF-A0A841F2B7-F1
#
_entry.id   AF-A0A841F2B7-F1
#
_cell.length_a   1.000
_cell.length_b   1.000
_cell.length_c   1.000
_cell.angle_alpha   90.00
_cell.angle_beta   90.00
_cell.angle_gamma   90.00
#
_symmetry.space_group_name_H-M   'P 1'
#
loop_
_entity.id
_entity.type
_entity.pdbx_description
1 polymer ?
#
loop_
_entity_poly.entity_id
_entity_poly.type
_entity_poly.pdbx_seq_one_letter_code
_entity_poly.pdbx_strand_id
1 'polypeptide(L)'
;MISIFLSYPQPHKQEQNEFIGGFIEYLKNKDITPRTLGVTDYDNNNPLAAIRRLMLESDGFITVAFRRLYVNKGVSKFETDIESTEETEVSDKWFTSPYCQIETAMAYQLGLPILSLLEKGVTAEGVLQKGVVGLYLPEFVSSVSVQHYLSLSDWKQTMAQWEANVVTVNRAKGFPRQLY
;
A
#
# COMPACT_ATOMS: atom_id res chain seq x y z
N MET A 1 -5.69 20.61 -5.70
CA MET A 1 -6.05 19.20 -5.93
C MET A 1 -4.96 18.36 -5.33
N ILE A 2 -5.30 17.39 -4.48
CA ILE A 2 -4.34 16.46 -3.90
C ILE A 2 -4.14 15.31 -4.87
N SER A 3 -2.89 14.94 -5.14
CA SER A 3 -2.58 13.75 -5.92
C SER A 3 -1.83 12.75 -5.08
N ILE A 4 -2.21 11.47 -5.12
CA ILE A 4 -1.51 10.42 -4.38
C ILE A 4 -1.12 9.28 -5.30
N PHE A 5 -0.06 8.57 -4.94
CA PHE A 5 0.29 7.32 -5.61
C PHE A 5 -0.50 6.19 -4.94
N LEU A 6 -1.30 5.46 -5.72
CA LEU A 6 -2.09 4.33 -5.27
C LEU A 6 -1.47 3.03 -5.79
N SER A 7 -0.76 2.34 -4.91
CA SER A 7 -0.12 1.05 -5.16
C SER A 7 -1.09 -0.09 -4.86
N TYR A 8 -1.30 -0.98 -5.82
CA TYR A 8 -1.97 -2.26 -5.62
C TYR A 8 -1.58 -3.22 -6.74
N PRO A 9 -1.49 -4.53 -6.47
CA PRO A 9 -1.30 -5.50 -7.53
C PRO A 9 -2.57 -5.57 -8.39
N GLN A 10 -2.40 -5.93 -9.66
CA GLN A 10 -3.55 -6.20 -10.52
C GLN A 10 -4.51 -7.20 -9.84
N PRO A 11 -5.78 -6.82 -9.62
CA PRO A 11 -6.76 -7.72 -9.01
C PRO A 11 -6.85 -9.03 -9.80
N HIS A 12 -6.94 -10.16 -9.08
CA HIS A 12 -7.13 -11.48 -9.67
C HIS A 12 -8.50 -12.10 -9.32
N LYS A 13 -9.28 -11.39 -8.50
CA LYS A 13 -10.65 -11.74 -8.12
C LYS A 13 -11.58 -10.56 -8.35
N GLN A 14 -12.84 -10.87 -8.66
CA GLN A 14 -13.88 -9.86 -8.85
C GLN A 14 -14.08 -9.00 -7.60
N GLU A 15 -14.08 -9.61 -6.42
CA GLU A 15 -14.18 -8.90 -5.13
C GLU A 15 -13.05 -7.87 -4.93
N GLN A 16 -11.83 -8.15 -5.41
CA GLN A 16 -10.72 -7.21 -5.36
C GLN A 16 -10.92 -6.04 -6.34
N ASN A 17 -11.48 -6.31 -7.53
CA ASN A 17 -11.85 -5.27 -8.50
C ASN A 17 -12.94 -4.35 -7.94
N GLU A 18 -13.97 -4.91 -7.33
CA GLU A 18 -15.07 -4.15 -6.71
C GLU A 18 -14.56 -3.30 -5.54
N PHE A 19 -13.71 -3.88 -4.70
CA PHE A 19 -13.09 -3.16 -3.60
C PHE A 19 -12.26 -1.98 -4.09
N ILE A 20 -11.32 -2.19 -5.02
CA ILE A 20 -10.45 -1.10 -5.49
C ILE A 20 -11.24 -0.03 -6.26
N GLY A 21 -12.26 -0.43 -7.03
CA GLY A 21 -13.14 0.49 -7.75
C GLY A 21 -13.86 1.44 -6.80
N GLY A 22 -14.56 0.91 -5.80
CA GLY A 22 -15.25 1.74 -4.81
C GLY A 22 -14.29 2.52 -3.91
N PHE A 23 -13.08 2.01 -3.67
CA PHE A 23 -12.04 2.75 -2.96
C PHE A 23 -11.54 3.96 -3.76
N ILE A 24 -11.32 3.80 -5.07
CA ILE A 24 -10.94 4.90 -5.97
C ILE A 24 -12.05 5.95 -6.04
N GLU A 25 -13.32 5.54 -6.16
CA GLU A 25 -14.47 6.45 -6.13
C GLU A 25 -14.54 7.23 -4.82
N TYR A 26 -14.33 6.55 -3.70
CA TYR A 26 -14.27 7.20 -2.39
C TYR A 26 -13.19 8.28 -2.34
N LEU A 27 -11.96 8.00 -2.80
CA LEU A 27 -10.88 8.99 -2.83
C LEU A 27 -11.23 10.19 -3.72
N LYS A 28 -11.80 9.94 -4.91
CA LYS A 28 -12.23 11.00 -5.83
C LYS A 28 -13.31 11.89 -5.22
N ASN A 29 -14.28 11.32 -4.50
CA ASN A 29 -15.31 12.08 -3.80
C ASN A 29 -14.75 12.97 -2.67
N LYS A 30 -13.48 12.78 -2.30
CA LYS A 30 -12.74 13.61 -1.34
C LYS A 30 -11.73 14.56 -2.00
N ASP A 31 -11.83 14.78 -3.31
CA ASP A 31 -10.89 15.60 -4.10
C ASP A 31 -9.43 15.10 -4.04
N ILE A 32 -9.26 13.80 -3.80
CA ILE A 32 -7.97 13.09 -3.84
C ILE A 32 -7.90 12.30 -5.14
N THR A 33 -6.93 12.64 -6.00
CA THR A 33 -6.74 11.98 -7.29
C THR A 33 -5.69 10.86 -7.15
N PRO A 34 -6.11 9.57 -7.08
CA PRO A 34 -5.17 8.46 -7.10
C PRO A 34 -4.53 8.30 -8.48
N ARG A 35 -3.22 8.07 -8.51
CA ARG A 35 -2.45 7.72 -9.70
C ARG A 35 -1.79 6.36 -9.51
N THR A 36 -1.94 5.48 -10.49
CA THR A 36 -1.37 4.13 -10.49
C THR A 36 -0.65 3.91 -11.81
N LEU A 37 0.56 3.36 -11.77
CA LEU A 37 1.28 2.93 -12.97
C LEU A 37 0.72 1.58 -13.44
N GLY A 38 0.41 1.48 -14.74
CA GLY A 38 -0.11 0.23 -15.34
C GLY A 38 -1.48 0.32 -16.02
N VAL A 39 -2.08 1.52 -16.15
CA VAL A 39 -3.31 1.71 -16.96
C VAL A 39 -3.05 2.51 -18.24
N THR A 40 -1.99 3.33 -18.33
CA THR A 40 -1.74 4.17 -19.52
C THR A 40 -0.28 4.27 -20.01
N ASP A 41 0.74 4.03 -19.19
CA ASP A 41 2.12 4.40 -19.55
C ASP A 41 3.14 3.32 -19.15
N TYR A 42 3.32 2.32 -20.02
CA TYR A 42 4.43 1.36 -19.91
C TYR A 42 5.64 1.90 -20.70
N ASP A 43 6.53 2.63 -20.03
CA ASP A 43 7.90 2.83 -20.54
C ASP A 43 8.73 1.61 -20.16
N ASN A 44 8.82 0.65 -21.09
CA ASN A 44 9.40 -0.70 -20.88
C ASN A 44 10.86 -0.71 -20.41
N ASN A 45 11.58 0.41 -20.44
CA ASN A 45 13.02 0.43 -20.21
C ASN A 45 13.42 0.75 -18.76
N ASN A 46 12.58 1.42 -17.95
CA ASN A 46 12.91 1.71 -16.54
C ASN A 46 11.66 1.92 -15.65
N PRO A 47 10.99 0.83 -15.22
CA PRO A 47 9.74 0.90 -14.47
C PRO A 47 9.91 1.61 -13.11
N LEU A 48 11.01 1.38 -12.39
CA LEU A 48 11.25 2.03 -11.09
C LEU A 48 11.47 3.55 -11.23
N ALA A 49 12.12 4.00 -12.31
CA ALA A 49 12.25 5.43 -12.57
C ALA A 49 10.88 6.07 -12.87
N ALA A 50 10.01 5.40 -13.61
CA ALA A 50 8.64 5.86 -13.86
C ALA A 50 7.84 5.96 -12.56
N ILE A 51 7.88 4.93 -11.71
CA ILE A 51 7.27 4.91 -10.37
C ILE A 51 7.78 6.09 -9.54
N ARG A 52 9.10 6.27 -9.50
CA ARG A 52 9.71 7.34 -8.73
C ARG A 52 9.28 8.73 -9.21
N ARG A 53 9.21 8.96 -10.54
CA ARG A 53 8.73 10.23 -11.12
C ARG A 53 7.29 10.51 -10.68
N LEU A 54 6.42 9.51 -10.76
CA LEU A 54 5.02 9.65 -10.35
C LEU A 54 4.88 9.92 -8.85
N MET A 55 5.68 9.26 -8.01
CA MET A 55 5.72 9.51 -6.57
C MET A 55 6.22 10.91 -6.22
N LEU A 56 7.23 11.43 -6.92
CA LEU A 56 7.73 12.80 -6.70
C LEU A 56 6.65 13.86 -6.95
N GLU A 57 5.75 13.59 -7.89
CA GLU A 57 4.61 14.45 -8.17
C GLU A 57 3.42 14.20 -7.24
N SER A 58 3.47 13.16 -6.40
CA SER A 58 2.42 12.81 -5.44
C SER A 58 2.63 13.51 -4.09
N ASP A 59 1.55 13.71 -3.36
CA ASP A 59 1.49 14.36 -2.03
C ASP A 59 1.36 13.32 -0.90
N GLY A 60 1.08 12.08 -1.27
CA GLY A 60 0.89 10.95 -0.38
C GLY A 60 0.97 9.63 -1.14
N PHE A 61 0.99 8.55 -0.37
CA PHE A 61 1.07 7.19 -0.88
C PHE A 61 0.08 6.29 -0.12
N ILE A 62 -0.64 5.46 -0.86
CA ILE A 62 -1.47 4.39 -0.32
C ILE A 62 -1.04 3.07 -0.96
N THR A 63 -0.86 2.02 -0.17
CA THR A 63 -0.75 0.65 -0.69
C THR A 63 -1.93 -0.21 -0.24
N VAL A 64 -2.52 -0.95 -1.18
CA VAL A 64 -3.56 -1.94 -0.94
C VAL A 64 -2.96 -3.31 -1.27
N ALA A 65 -2.55 -4.03 -0.24
CA ALA A 65 -1.89 -5.33 -0.33
C ALA A 65 -2.94 -6.44 -0.46
N PHE A 66 -3.40 -6.68 -1.68
CA PHE A 66 -4.28 -7.82 -2.00
C PHE A 66 -3.55 -9.16 -1.86
N ARG A 67 -4.31 -10.21 -1.55
CA ARG A 67 -3.90 -11.60 -1.71
C ARG A 67 -3.48 -11.83 -3.16
N ARG A 68 -2.30 -12.44 -3.37
CA ARG A 68 -1.76 -12.67 -4.73
C ARG A 68 -1.08 -14.02 -4.87
N LEU A 69 -0.17 -14.37 -3.97
CA LEU A 69 0.53 -15.65 -3.96
C LEU A 69 0.00 -16.48 -2.80
N TYR A 70 -0.42 -17.71 -3.07
CA TYR A 70 -0.77 -18.69 -2.04
C TYR A 70 0.29 -19.76 -1.96
N VAL A 71 0.86 -19.96 -0.77
CA VAL A 71 1.79 -21.04 -0.50
C VAL A 71 1.00 -22.20 0.07
N ASN A 72 0.70 -23.21 -0.76
CA ASN A 72 -0.01 -24.40 -0.28
C ASN A 72 0.84 -25.23 0.70
N LYS A 73 2.14 -25.37 0.44
CA LYS A 73 3.10 -26.00 1.34
C LYS A 73 4.44 -25.28 1.24
N GLY A 74 5.03 -24.91 2.37
CA GLY A 74 6.31 -24.22 2.37
C GLY A 74 6.97 -24.19 3.74
N VAL A 75 8.30 -24.10 3.73
CA VAL A 75 9.14 -23.96 4.92
C VAL A 75 10.02 -22.72 4.73
N SER A 76 9.99 -21.81 5.70
CA SER A 76 10.91 -20.68 5.80
C SER A 76 12.18 -21.13 6.51
N LYS A 77 13.32 -20.59 6.08
CA LYS A 77 14.66 -20.98 6.60
C LYS A 77 14.92 -22.48 6.47
N PHE A 78 14.45 -23.08 5.37
CA PHE A 78 14.64 -24.49 5.06
C PHE A 78 16.14 -24.87 5.13
N GLU A 79 16.42 -26.01 5.76
CA GLU A 79 17.75 -26.55 6.03
C GLU A 79 18.65 -25.58 6.82
N THR A 80 18.08 -24.82 7.76
CA THR A 80 18.90 -23.95 8.61
C THR A 80 19.83 -24.76 9.51
N ASP A 81 21.11 -24.37 9.53
CA ASP A 81 22.21 -25.00 10.25
C ASP A 81 22.75 -24.12 11.40
N ILE A 82 22.07 -23.00 11.69
CA ILE A 82 22.41 -22.07 12.76
C ILE A 82 21.63 -22.45 14.00
N GLU A 83 22.30 -22.82 15.10
CA GLU A 83 21.66 -23.29 16.36
C GLU A 83 20.57 -22.36 16.90
N SER A 84 20.69 -21.04 16.68
CA SER A 84 19.71 -20.05 17.14
C SER A 84 18.56 -19.79 16.17
N THR A 85 18.43 -20.61 15.12
CA THR A 85 17.48 -20.40 14.02
C THR A 85 16.66 -21.67 13.81
N GLU A 86 15.35 -21.51 13.74
CA GLU A 86 14.43 -22.61 13.47
C GLU A 86 13.81 -22.48 12.08
N GLU A 87 13.62 -23.62 11.42
CA GLU A 87 12.70 -23.73 10.29
C GLU A 87 11.29 -23.36 10.75
N THR A 88 10.58 -22.58 9.94
CA THR A 88 9.20 -22.20 10.26
C THR A 88 8.26 -22.60 9.13
N GLU A 89 7.18 -23.30 9.46
CA GLU A 89 6.15 -23.63 8.47
C GLU A 89 5.43 -22.36 7.97
N VAL A 90 5.33 -22.25 6.64
CA VAL A 90 4.63 -21.16 5.94
C VAL A 90 3.57 -21.68 4.98
N SER A 91 3.11 -22.92 5.17
CA SER A 91 1.96 -23.51 4.49
C SER A 91 0.66 -22.71 4.76
N ASP A 92 -0.24 -22.74 3.80
CA ASP A 92 -1.56 -22.09 3.79
C ASP A 92 -1.55 -20.57 4.05
N LYS A 93 -0.46 -19.90 3.67
CA LYS A 93 -0.31 -18.44 3.80
C LYS A 93 -0.49 -17.73 2.48
N TRP A 94 -1.12 -16.56 2.54
CA TRP A 94 -1.15 -15.62 1.42
C TRP A 94 -0.02 -14.59 1.56
N PHE A 95 0.54 -14.22 0.41
CA PHE A 95 1.45 -13.11 0.26
C PHE A 95 0.91 -12.15 -0.79
N THR A 96 1.31 -10.88 -0.68
CA THR A 96 0.96 -9.86 -1.68
C THR A 96 2.03 -9.74 -2.76
N SER A 97 1.90 -8.77 -3.66
CA SER A 97 2.93 -8.49 -4.66
C SER A 97 4.19 -7.90 -4.01
N PRO A 98 5.39 -8.30 -4.44
CA PRO A 98 6.64 -7.65 -4.04
C PRO A 98 6.64 -6.13 -4.29
N TYR A 99 5.89 -5.64 -5.28
CA TYR A 99 5.76 -4.20 -5.55
C TYR A 99 5.13 -3.43 -4.39
N CYS A 100 4.23 -4.03 -3.60
CA CYS A 100 3.71 -3.37 -2.40
C CYS A 100 4.84 -3.05 -1.40
N GLN A 101 5.84 -3.93 -1.28
CA GLN A 101 7.01 -3.69 -0.43
C GLN A 101 7.92 -2.61 -1.05
N ILE A 102 8.24 -2.76 -2.34
CA ILE A 102 9.16 -1.87 -3.07
C ILE A 102 8.62 -0.44 -3.09
N GLU A 103 7.37 -0.25 -3.52
CA GLU A 103 6.77 1.06 -3.69
C GLU A 103 6.55 1.77 -2.36
N THR A 104 6.17 1.02 -1.31
CA THR A 104 6.07 1.56 0.05
C THR A 104 7.43 2.00 0.58
N ALA A 105 8.48 1.22 0.37
CA ALA A 105 9.84 1.60 0.74
C ALA A 105 10.32 2.84 -0.03
N MET A 106 10.01 2.94 -1.33
CA MET A 106 10.30 4.12 -2.14
C MET A 106 9.57 5.37 -1.62
N ALA A 107 8.28 5.24 -1.29
CA ALA A 107 7.50 6.33 -0.71
C ALA A 107 8.10 6.80 0.63
N TYR A 108 8.59 5.86 1.44
CA TYR A 108 9.23 6.17 2.72
C TYR A 108 10.52 6.98 2.51
N GLN A 109 11.36 6.56 1.57
CA GLN A 109 12.59 7.29 1.22
C GLN A 109 12.31 8.70 0.66
N LEU A 110 11.16 8.91 0.04
CA LEU A 110 10.71 10.22 -0.43
C LEU A 110 10.05 11.07 0.66
N GLY A 111 9.85 10.53 1.87
CA GLY A 111 9.19 11.24 2.97
C GLY A 111 7.69 11.46 2.75
N LEU A 112 7.05 10.64 1.90
CA LEU A 112 5.61 10.75 1.66
C LEU A 112 4.81 10.18 2.85
N PRO A 113 3.65 10.77 3.20
CA PRO A 113 2.69 10.17 4.09
C PRO A 113 2.19 8.84 3.52
N ILE A 114 2.36 7.77 4.28
CA ILE A 114 2.03 6.40 3.86
C ILE A 114 0.83 5.88 4.63
N LEU A 115 -0.10 5.26 3.88
CA LEU A 115 -1.20 4.48 4.42
C LEU A 115 -1.16 3.06 3.82
N SER A 116 -1.19 2.04 4.67
CA SER A 116 -1.16 0.63 4.23
C SER A 116 -2.43 -0.09 4.63
N LEU A 117 -3.06 -0.75 3.66
CA LEU A 117 -4.22 -1.62 3.83
C LEU A 117 -3.84 -3.05 3.43
N LEU A 118 -4.08 -4.03 4.30
CA LEU A 118 -3.82 -5.44 3.99
C LEU A 118 -5.12 -6.20 3.80
N GLU A 119 -5.21 -7.02 2.75
CA GLU A 119 -6.34 -7.95 2.62
C GLU A 119 -6.19 -9.06 3.66
N LYS A 120 -7.28 -9.44 4.30
CA LYS A 120 -7.31 -10.45 5.36
C LYS A 120 -6.64 -11.75 4.92
N GLY A 121 -5.68 -12.21 5.73
CA GLY A 121 -4.91 -13.41 5.51
C GLY A 121 -3.61 -13.20 4.71
N VAL A 122 -3.33 -11.99 4.23
CA VAL A 122 -2.00 -11.64 3.72
C VAL A 122 -1.02 -11.59 4.89
N THR A 123 0.11 -12.28 4.74
CA THR A 123 1.20 -12.26 5.72
C THR A 123 1.80 -10.86 5.81
N ALA A 124 1.74 -10.28 7.01
CA ALA A 124 2.36 -8.98 7.28
C ALA A 124 3.87 -9.14 7.49
N GLU A 125 4.64 -8.75 6.47
CA GLU A 125 6.11 -8.81 6.47
C GLU A 125 6.72 -7.51 5.94
N GLY A 126 8.00 -7.27 6.25
CA GLY A 126 8.73 -6.09 5.77
C GLY A 126 8.06 -4.78 6.16
N VAL A 127 7.91 -3.86 5.19
CA VAL A 127 7.32 -2.54 5.43
C VAL A 127 5.80 -2.58 5.65
N LEU A 128 5.16 -3.75 5.43
CA LEU A 128 3.74 -3.97 5.71
C LEU A 128 3.48 -4.43 7.14
N GLN A 129 4.50 -4.58 7.98
CA GLN A 129 4.34 -4.86 9.39
C GLN A 129 3.88 -3.62 10.16
N LYS A 130 2.97 -3.84 11.12
CA LYS A 130 2.45 -2.77 11.98
C LYS A 130 3.59 -2.08 12.72
N GLY A 131 3.67 -0.77 12.59
CA GLY A 131 4.66 0.07 13.27
C GLY A 131 5.99 0.25 12.54
N VAL A 132 6.18 -0.39 11.38
CA VAL A 132 7.42 -0.24 10.59
C VAL A 132 7.41 1.06 9.79
N VAL A 133 6.35 1.34 9.03
CA VAL A 133 6.22 2.55 8.20
C VAL A 133 4.77 3.05 8.21
N GLY A 134 4.63 4.38 8.23
CA GLY A 134 3.35 5.06 7.96
C GLY A 134 2.23 4.74 8.94
N LEU A 135 1.01 5.08 8.55
CA LEU A 135 -0.19 4.62 9.23
C LEU A 135 -0.58 3.25 8.67
N TYR A 136 -0.84 2.32 9.57
CA TYR A 136 -1.27 0.97 9.24
C TYR A 136 -2.73 0.79 9.61
N LEU A 137 -3.54 0.35 8.65
CA LEU A 137 -4.94 0.01 8.89
C LEU A 137 -5.13 -1.49 9.13
N PRO A 138 -6.08 -1.87 10.01
CA PRO A 138 -6.50 -3.25 10.13
C PRO A 138 -6.95 -3.86 8.80
N GLU A 139 -6.86 -5.18 8.72
CA GLU A 139 -7.17 -5.94 7.52
C GLU A 139 -8.57 -5.62 6.96
N PHE A 140 -8.68 -5.56 5.63
CA PHE A 140 -9.98 -5.53 4.95
C PHE A 140 -10.31 -6.91 4.38
N VAL A 141 -11.59 -7.20 4.20
CA VAL A 141 -12.05 -8.43 3.55
C VAL A 141 -12.68 -8.05 2.22
N SER A 142 -12.08 -8.47 1.09
CA SER A 142 -12.58 -8.09 -0.24
C SER A 142 -14.01 -8.53 -0.51
N SER A 143 -14.48 -9.62 0.08
CA SER A 143 -15.88 -10.09 -0.05
C SER A 143 -16.89 -9.25 0.74
N VAL A 144 -16.42 -8.35 1.62
CA VAL A 144 -17.26 -7.40 2.33
C VAL A 144 -17.33 -6.11 1.50
N SER A 145 -18.52 -5.51 1.42
CA SER A 145 -18.73 -4.24 0.72
C SER A 145 -17.72 -3.20 1.18
N VAL A 146 -17.05 -2.55 0.21
CA VAL A 146 -16.12 -1.46 0.46
C VAL A 146 -16.78 -0.29 1.20
N GLN A 147 -18.07 -0.01 0.94
CA GLN A 147 -18.82 1.02 1.67
C GLN A 147 -18.92 0.69 3.17
N HIS A 148 -19.09 -0.59 3.52
CA HIS A 148 -19.08 -1.01 4.92
C HIS A 148 -17.71 -0.79 5.55
N TYR A 149 -16.62 -1.23 4.89
CA TYR A 149 -15.26 -1.00 5.38
C TYR A 149 -14.95 0.49 5.61
N LEU A 150 -15.32 1.34 4.63
CA LEU A 150 -15.13 2.78 4.70
C LEU A 150 -16.02 3.48 5.74
N SER A 151 -17.04 2.79 6.27
CA SER A 151 -17.91 3.33 7.31
C SER A 151 -17.35 3.16 8.73
N LEU A 152 -16.36 2.26 8.91
CA LEU A 152 -15.76 1.92 10.20
C LEU A 152 -15.10 3.14 10.87
N SER A 153 -15.21 3.21 12.20
CA SER A 153 -14.61 4.30 13.00
C SER A 153 -13.10 4.37 12.81
N ASP A 154 -12.44 3.22 12.86
CA ASP A 154 -10.98 3.10 12.82
C ASP A 154 -10.45 3.52 11.45
N TRP A 155 -11.19 3.18 10.38
CA TRP A 155 -10.95 3.69 9.04
C TRP A 155 -11.02 5.22 9.02
N LYS A 156 -12.14 5.80 9.47
CA LYS A 156 -12.36 7.26 9.43
C LYS A 156 -11.28 8.03 10.19
N GLN A 157 -10.90 7.56 11.37
CA GLN A 157 -9.87 8.19 12.18
C GLN A 157 -8.50 8.14 11.49
N THR A 158 -8.09 6.97 11.03
CA THR A 158 -6.78 6.80 10.38
C THR A 158 -6.69 7.57 9.07
N MET A 159 -7.77 7.53 8.28
CA MET A 159 -7.85 8.27 7.03
C MET A 159 -7.75 9.79 7.28
N ALA A 160 -8.46 10.32 8.28
CA ALA A 160 -8.38 11.75 8.62
C ALA A 160 -6.96 12.16 9.04
N GLN A 161 -6.26 11.33 9.82
CA GLN A 161 -4.88 11.57 10.21
C GLN A 161 -3.93 11.56 9.00
N TRP A 162 -4.07 10.58 8.11
CA TRP A 162 -3.28 10.51 6.89
C TRP A 162 -3.54 11.71 5.97
N GLU A 163 -4.82 12.09 5.77
CA GLU A 163 -5.22 13.26 4.97
C GLU A 163 -4.59 14.55 5.47
N ALA A 164 -4.53 14.77 6.79
CA ALA A 164 -3.88 15.94 7.37
C ALA A 164 -2.38 16.01 7.01
N ASN A 165 -1.68 14.87 7.03
CA ASN A 165 -0.28 14.78 6.63
C ASN A 165 -0.11 15.06 5.13
N VAL A 166 -0.99 14.50 4.29
CA VAL A 166 -0.97 14.72 2.83
C VAL A 166 -1.23 16.19 2.48
N VAL A 167 -2.19 16.84 3.14
CA VAL A 167 -2.44 18.29 2.99
C VAL A 167 -1.21 19.10 3.37
N THR A 168 -0.50 18.71 4.42
CA THR A 168 0.73 19.38 4.85
C THR A 168 1.81 19.28 3.77
N VAL A 169 2.01 18.09 3.19
CA VAL A 169 2.94 17.91 2.06
C VAL A 169 2.52 18.74 0.85
N ASN A 170 1.24 18.66 0.45
CA ASN A 170 0.73 19.41 -0.69
C ASN A 170 0.97 20.93 -0.55
N ARG A 171 0.75 21.49 0.66
CA ARG A 171 1.00 22.92 0.96
C ARG A 171 2.48 23.29 0.99
N ALA A 172 3.33 22.40 1.47
CA ALA A 172 4.78 22.63 1.54
C ALA A 172 5.48 22.40 0.19
N LYS A 173 4.84 21.70 -0.74
CA LYS A 173 5.42 21.35 -2.04
C LYS A 173 5.75 22.61 -2.86
N GLY A 174 6.98 22.66 -3.35
CA GLY A 174 7.50 23.83 -4.09
C GLY A 174 8.13 24.91 -3.21
N PHE A 175 7.97 24.85 -1.88
CA PHE A 175 8.72 25.69 -0.95
C PHE A 175 10.06 25.03 -0.58
N PRO A 176 11.12 25.82 -0.37
CA PRO A 176 12.40 25.29 0.10
C PRO A 176 12.22 24.62 1.47
N ARG A 177 13.06 23.62 1.76
CA ARG A 177 13.09 23.01 3.10
C ARG A 177 13.38 24.10 4.12
N GLN A 178 12.57 24.16 5.18
CA GLN A 178 12.84 25.04 6.30
C GLN A 178 14.10 24.53 7.01
N LEU A 179 15.10 25.40 7.15
CA LEU A 179 16.33 25.14 7.89
C LEU A 179 16.06 25.38 9.38
N TYR A 180 15.33 24.48 10.04
CA TYR A 180 15.28 24.42 11.51
C TYR A 180 14.68 23.10 11.99
#